data_AF-A0A1C3IZ73-F1
#
_entry.id   AF-A0A1C3IZ73-F1
#
_cell.length_a   1.000
_cell.length_b   1.000
_cell.length_c   1.000
_cell.angle_alpha   90.00
_cell.angle_beta   90.00
_cell.angle_gamma   90.00
#
_symmetry.space_group_name_H-M   'P 1'
#
loop_
_entity.id
_entity.type
_entity.pdbx_description
1 polymer ?
#
loop_
_entity_poly.entity_id
_entity_poly.type
_entity_poly.pdbx_seq_one_letter_code
_entity_poly.pdbx_strand_id
1 'polypeptide(L)'
;MARKTQKKGFIQTLDGNTLAMKLIASIIRLEDLIIFLEGKGRQVSYAKLSDKEGRTVADADACTDEVINSDSFINLGKGNHVRCSTIEAVETCNGRDHNGILIRGEGDAILSFLPISQLEAREKVADALHDALVSYEAGKFVQPDLTKILFTH
;
A
#
# COMPACT_ATOMS: atom_id res chain seq x y z
N MET A 1 5.39 9.29 -30.30
CA MET A 1 6.53 9.66 -29.42
C MET A 1 7.05 8.39 -28.78
N ALA A 2 8.33 8.06 -28.95
CA ALA A 2 8.92 6.84 -28.41
C ALA A 2 9.00 6.93 -26.87
N ARG A 3 8.34 6.01 -26.15
CA ARG A 3 8.51 5.83 -24.70
C ARG A 3 10.01 5.66 -24.44
N LYS A 4 10.65 6.63 -23.80
CA LYS A 4 12.01 6.48 -23.28
C LYS A 4 12.03 5.20 -22.43
N THR A 5 12.97 4.31 -22.71
CA THR A 5 13.19 3.08 -21.95
C THR A 5 13.29 3.44 -20.46
N GLN A 6 12.26 3.10 -19.67
CA GLN A 6 12.31 3.25 -18.22
C GLN A 6 13.52 2.47 -17.71
N LYS A 7 14.37 3.14 -16.93
CA LYS A 7 15.55 2.52 -16.33
C LYS A 7 15.05 1.44 -15.35
N LYS A 8 15.50 0.20 -15.50
CA LYS A 8 15.10 -0.93 -14.63
C LYS A 8 15.18 -0.53 -13.16
N GLY A 9 14.10 -0.70 -12.41
CA GLY A 9 13.99 -0.34 -10.99
C GLY A 9 13.55 1.10 -10.71
N PHE A 10 13.24 1.89 -11.74
CA PHE A 10 12.68 3.23 -11.62
C PHE A 10 11.32 3.32 -12.28
N ILE A 11 10.44 4.15 -11.71
CA ILE A 11 9.12 4.46 -12.25
C ILE A 11 8.99 5.96 -12.49
N GLN A 12 8.23 6.33 -13.51
CA GLN A 12 7.75 7.70 -13.68
C GLN A 12 6.36 7.79 -13.06
N THR A 13 6.21 8.59 -12.01
CA THR A 13 4.96 8.78 -11.29
C THR A 13 4.03 9.75 -12.01
N LEU A 14 2.76 9.77 -11.62
CA LEU A 14 1.74 10.61 -12.25
C LEU A 14 2.01 12.12 -12.08
N ASP A 15 2.79 12.52 -11.08
CA ASP A 15 3.28 13.89 -10.91
C ASP A 15 4.50 14.22 -11.77
N GLY A 16 4.96 13.28 -12.61
CA GLY A 16 6.07 13.44 -13.53
C GLY A 16 7.44 13.17 -12.88
N ASN A 17 7.49 12.89 -11.59
CA ASN A 17 8.74 12.54 -10.91
C ASN A 17 9.25 11.17 -11.36
N THR A 18 10.57 11.00 -11.36
CA THR A 18 11.20 9.68 -11.54
C THR A 18 11.74 9.21 -10.21
N LEU A 19 11.24 8.08 -9.73
CA LEU A 19 11.58 7.54 -8.41
C LEU A 19 12.14 6.12 -8.56
N ALA A 20 13.07 5.76 -7.67
CA ALA A 20 13.47 4.37 -7.53
C ALA A 20 12.32 3.61 -6.86
N MET A 21 11.80 2.57 -7.51
CA MET A 21 10.62 1.83 -7.01
C MET A 21 10.86 1.27 -5.60
N LYS A 22 12.09 0.84 -5.30
CA LYS A 22 12.48 0.35 -3.97
C LYS A 22 12.25 1.33 -2.81
N LEU A 23 12.11 2.62 -3.08
CA LEU A 23 11.82 3.63 -2.06
C LEU A 23 10.34 3.64 -1.67
N ILE A 24 9.45 3.10 -2.51
CA ILE A 24 8.01 3.12 -2.27
C ILE A 24 7.67 2.00 -1.29
N ALA A 25 7.30 2.39 -0.08
CA ALA A 25 6.86 1.54 1.02
C ALA A 25 5.34 1.37 1.03
N SER A 26 4.59 2.42 0.72
CA SER A 26 3.13 2.35 0.66
C SER A 26 2.57 3.12 -0.53
N ILE A 27 1.47 2.59 -1.06
CA ILE A 27 0.61 3.21 -2.05
C ILE A 27 -0.74 3.41 -1.39
N ILE A 28 -1.17 4.67 -1.29
CA ILE A 28 -2.48 5.04 -0.75
C ILE A 28 -3.34 5.55 -1.89
N ARG A 29 -4.50 4.92 -2.06
CA ARG A 29 -5.55 5.29 -3.01
C ARG A 29 -6.73 5.86 -2.24
N LEU A 30 -7.04 7.11 -2.52
CA LEU A 30 -8.33 7.74 -2.19
C LEU A 30 -9.09 8.03 -3.49
N GLU A 31 -10.35 8.44 -3.39
CA GLU A 31 -11.26 8.59 -4.53
C GLU A 31 -10.64 9.30 -5.74
N ASP A 32 -10.11 10.50 -5.53
CA ASP A 32 -9.49 11.34 -6.55
C ASP A 32 -7.97 11.47 -6.35
N LEU A 33 -7.34 10.53 -5.65
CA LEU A 33 -5.96 10.70 -5.23
C LEU A 33 -5.14 9.41 -5.19
N ILE A 34 -3.87 9.53 -5.59
CA ILE A 34 -2.83 8.55 -5.30
C ILE A 34 -1.65 9.19 -4.59
N ILE A 35 -1.15 8.53 -3.55
CA ILE A 35 0.00 8.96 -2.76
C ILE A 35 0.98 7.79 -2.65
N PHE A 36 2.27 8.06 -2.84
CA PHE A 36 3.34 7.12 -2.53
C PHE A 36 4.11 7.61 -1.30
N LEU A 37 4.30 6.72 -0.34
CA LEU A 37 5.09 6.96 0.88
C LEU A 37 6.37 6.13 0.83
N GLU A 38 7.46 6.66 1.36
CA GLU A 38 8.64 5.85 1.73
C GLU A 38 8.51 5.25 3.14
N GLY A 39 9.48 4.41 3.53
CA GLY A 39 9.45 3.64 4.79
C GLY A 39 9.29 4.50 6.06
N LYS A 40 9.76 5.76 6.03
CA LYS A 40 9.60 6.74 7.12
C LYS A 40 8.26 7.49 7.10
N GLY A 41 7.30 7.04 6.28
CA GLY A 41 6.00 7.68 6.09
C GLY A 41 6.05 9.02 5.35
N ARG A 42 7.22 9.44 4.84
CA ARG A 42 7.33 10.67 4.05
C ARG A 42 6.72 10.45 2.67
N GLN A 43 5.90 11.40 2.24
CA GLN A 43 5.38 11.43 0.88
C GLN A 43 6.51 11.65 -0.14
N VAL A 44 6.64 10.73 -1.10
CA VAL A 44 7.62 10.81 -2.19
C VAL A 44 6.98 11.13 -3.54
N SER A 45 5.68 10.89 -3.70
CA SER A 45 4.90 11.30 -4.88
C SER A 45 3.44 11.45 -4.51
N TYR A 46 2.75 12.35 -5.20
CA TYR A 46 1.32 12.62 -4.99
C TYR A 46 0.68 13.12 -6.29
N ALA A 47 -0.49 12.58 -6.62
CA ALA A 47 -1.23 13.01 -7.79
C ALA A 47 -2.74 13.00 -7.55
N LYS A 48 -3.38 14.14 -7.84
CA LYS A 48 -4.83 14.19 -8.04
C LYS A 48 -5.21 13.54 -9.35
N LEU A 49 -6.24 12.71 -9.32
CA LEU A 49 -6.80 12.02 -10.45
C LEU A 49 -7.83 12.90 -11.16
N SER A 50 -7.94 12.73 -12.46
CA SER A 50 -8.89 13.45 -13.31
C SER A 50 -9.11 12.68 -14.61
N ASP A 51 -10.07 13.09 -15.42
CA ASP A 51 -10.31 12.49 -16.73
C ASP A 51 -9.25 12.83 -17.79
N LYS A 52 -8.17 13.53 -17.41
CA LYS A 52 -7.06 13.87 -18.30
C LYS A 52 -6.07 12.73 -18.37
N GLU A 53 -5.60 12.44 -19.59
CA GLU A 53 -4.52 11.47 -19.85
C GLU A 53 -3.30 11.76 -18.97
N GLY A 54 -2.73 10.70 -18.40
CA GLY A 54 -1.63 10.76 -17.43
C GLY A 54 -2.09 11.03 -15.98
N ARG A 55 -3.39 11.22 -15.75
CA ARG A 55 -3.99 11.43 -14.42
C ARG A 55 -5.28 10.62 -14.23
N THR A 56 -5.63 9.72 -15.14
CA THR A 56 -6.85 8.92 -15.00
C THR A 56 -6.70 7.85 -13.92
N VAL A 57 -7.82 7.25 -13.51
CA VAL A 57 -7.82 6.07 -12.62
C VAL A 57 -7.00 4.95 -13.27
N ALA A 58 -7.19 4.70 -14.56
CA ALA A 58 -6.45 3.67 -15.31
C ALA A 58 -4.94 3.95 -15.36
N ASP A 59 -4.52 5.21 -15.52
CA ASP A 59 -3.09 5.58 -15.47
C ASP A 59 -2.50 5.28 -14.09
N ALA A 60 -3.28 5.56 -13.04
CA ALA A 60 -2.83 5.35 -11.68
C ALA A 60 -2.81 3.86 -11.31
N ASP A 61 -3.74 3.05 -11.84
CA ASP A 61 -3.75 1.60 -11.66
C ASP A 61 -2.56 0.96 -12.39
N ALA A 62 -2.30 1.37 -13.63
CA ALA A 62 -1.10 0.93 -14.36
C ALA A 62 0.20 1.30 -13.63
N CYS A 63 0.26 2.51 -13.05
CA CYS A 63 1.40 2.94 -12.23
C CYS A 63 1.52 2.09 -10.94
N THR A 64 0.39 1.75 -10.31
CA THR A 64 0.36 0.90 -9.12
C THR A 64 0.86 -0.50 -9.46
N ASP A 65 0.35 -1.10 -10.53
CA ASP A 65 0.73 -2.43 -11.03
C ASP A 65 2.24 -2.50 -11.32
N GLU A 66 2.82 -1.48 -11.93
CA GLU A 66 4.26 -1.42 -12.19
C GLU A 66 5.08 -1.48 -10.88
N VAL A 67 4.64 -0.78 -9.83
CA VAL A 67 5.32 -0.79 -8.53
C VAL A 67 5.14 -2.12 -7.81
N ILE A 68 3.91 -2.64 -7.71
CA ILE A 68 3.64 -3.86 -6.92
C ILE A 68 4.22 -5.12 -7.57
N ASN A 69 4.41 -5.12 -8.90
CA ASN A 69 5.09 -6.22 -9.59
C ASN A 69 6.61 -6.26 -9.34
N SER A 70 7.18 -5.24 -8.68
CA SER A 70 8.61 -5.16 -8.39
C SER A 70 9.04 -5.87 -7.11
N ASP A 71 8.10 -6.18 -6.20
CA ASP A 71 8.38 -6.77 -4.87
C ASP A 71 7.12 -7.40 -4.26
N SER A 72 7.20 -7.93 -3.05
CA SER A 72 6.04 -8.40 -2.29
C SER A 72 5.31 -7.24 -1.61
N PHE A 73 4.06 -7.02 -2.00
CA PHE A 73 3.16 -6.03 -1.42
C PHE A 73 1.89 -6.70 -0.89
N ILE A 74 1.49 -6.31 0.32
CA ILE A 74 0.18 -6.63 0.87
C ILE A 74 -0.85 -5.70 0.22
N ASN A 75 -1.89 -6.28 -0.39
CA ASN A 75 -3.05 -5.55 -0.88
C ASN A 75 -4.05 -5.36 0.28
N LEU A 76 -4.31 -4.10 0.63
CA LEU A 76 -5.21 -3.72 1.72
C LEU A 76 -6.63 -3.39 1.22
N GLY A 77 -6.88 -3.57 -0.08
CA GLY A 77 -8.13 -3.25 -0.74
C GLY A 77 -8.21 -1.78 -1.19
N LYS A 78 -9.17 -1.52 -2.09
CA LYS A 78 -9.42 -0.18 -2.68
C LYS A 78 -8.18 0.47 -3.30
N GLY A 79 -7.24 -0.33 -3.81
CA GLY A 79 -5.99 0.16 -4.41
C GLY A 79 -4.87 0.48 -3.42
N ASN A 80 -5.08 0.27 -2.11
CA ASN A 80 -4.05 0.49 -1.10
C ASN A 80 -3.11 -0.70 -0.99
N HIS A 81 -1.81 -0.42 -0.94
CA HIS A 81 -0.77 -1.44 -0.84
C HIS A 81 0.34 -1.03 0.12
N VAL A 82 0.97 -2.00 0.79
CA VAL A 82 2.16 -1.77 1.61
C VAL A 82 3.20 -2.87 1.34
N ARG A 83 4.46 -2.48 1.16
CA ARG A 83 5.57 -3.38 0.88
C ARG A 83 5.94 -4.15 2.14
N CYS A 84 6.00 -5.48 2.06
CA CYS A 84 6.26 -6.35 3.21
C CYS A 84 7.58 -5.99 3.92
N SER A 85 8.65 -5.76 3.17
CA SER A 85 9.98 -5.42 3.73
C SER A 85 10.06 -4.09 4.48
N THR A 86 9.02 -3.27 4.42
CA THR A 86 8.98 -1.95 5.10
C THR A 86 8.05 -1.93 6.30
N ILE A 87 7.35 -3.02 6.57
CA ILE A 87 6.45 -3.13 7.72
C ILE A 87 7.26 -3.56 8.93
N GLU A 88 7.25 -2.75 9.99
CA GLU A 88 7.87 -3.06 11.28
C GLU A 88 6.85 -3.58 12.29
N ALA A 89 5.60 -3.13 12.21
CA ALA A 89 4.54 -3.59 13.10
C ALA A 89 3.14 -3.47 12.48
N VAL A 90 2.24 -4.32 12.96
CA VAL A 90 0.80 -4.27 12.71
C VAL A 90 0.11 -4.14 14.06
N GLU A 91 -0.64 -3.07 14.26
CA GLU A 91 -1.23 -2.71 15.55
C GLU A 91 -2.75 -2.58 15.43
N THR A 92 -3.49 -3.09 16.42
CA THR A 92 -4.91 -2.78 16.54
C THR A 92 -5.07 -1.39 17.15
N CYS A 93 -5.88 -0.55 16.50
CA CYS A 93 -6.23 0.78 16.98
C CYS A 93 -7.67 0.76 17.48
N ASN A 94 -7.84 1.07 18.78
CA ASN A 94 -9.14 1.13 19.47
C ASN A 94 -9.43 2.56 19.92
N GLY A 95 -9.25 3.53 19.02
CA GLY A 95 -9.51 4.94 19.31
C GLY A 95 -11.00 5.22 19.47
N ARG A 96 -11.34 6.33 20.14
CA ARG A 96 -12.74 6.76 20.30
C ARG A 96 -13.44 6.94 18.94
N ASP A 97 -12.76 7.59 18.00
CA ASP A 97 -13.31 7.96 16.69
C ASP A 97 -12.70 7.16 15.52
N HIS A 98 -11.58 6.48 15.77
CA HIS A 98 -10.82 5.76 14.75
C HIS A 98 -10.47 4.36 15.23
N ASN A 99 -11.23 3.40 14.71
CA ASN A 99 -11.08 1.98 14.97
C ASN A 99 -10.56 1.29 13.71
N GLY A 100 -9.50 0.49 13.84
CA GLY A 100 -8.91 -0.18 12.69
C GLY A 100 -7.57 -0.82 12.96
N ILE A 101 -6.81 -1.03 11.90
CA ILE A 101 -5.45 -1.57 11.94
C ILE A 101 -4.47 -0.50 11.44
N LEU A 102 -3.43 -0.26 12.23
CA LEU A 102 -2.29 0.58 11.84
C LEU A 102 -1.17 -0.32 11.33
N ILE A 103 -0.61 0.06 10.18
CA ILE A 103 0.58 -0.59 9.63
C ILE A 103 1.72 0.40 9.76
N ARG A 104 2.72 0.02 10.55
CA ARG A 104 3.88 0.85 10.90
C ARG A 104 5.08 0.51 10.05
N GLY A 105 5.84 1.52 9.68
CA GLY A 105 7.17 1.42 9.10
C GLY A 105 8.23 2.07 9.98
N GLU A 106 9.38 2.35 9.38
CA GLU A 106 10.59 2.83 10.07
C GLU A 106 10.30 4.03 11.00
N GLY A 107 10.62 3.86 12.28
CA GLY A 107 10.48 4.90 13.29
C GLY A 107 9.02 5.21 13.64
N ASP A 108 8.20 4.16 13.75
CA ASP A 108 6.77 4.21 14.06
C ASP A 108 5.91 4.99 13.04
N ALA A 109 6.44 5.20 11.84
CA ALA A 109 5.76 5.92 10.79
C ALA A 109 4.49 5.17 10.36
N ILE A 110 3.37 5.89 10.18
CA ILE A 110 2.13 5.27 9.69
C ILE A 110 2.25 5.13 8.17
N LEU A 111 2.34 3.89 7.70
CA LEU A 111 2.35 3.56 6.27
C LEU A 111 0.93 3.38 5.72
N SER A 112 0.03 2.81 6.53
CA SER A 112 -1.38 2.70 6.15
C SER A 112 -2.26 2.55 7.39
N PHE A 113 -3.54 2.86 7.21
CA PHE A 113 -4.58 2.64 8.19
C PHE A 113 -5.76 1.95 7.51
N LEU A 114 -6.15 0.79 8.03
CA LEU A 114 -7.29 0.04 7.55
C LEU A 114 -8.46 0.22 8.53
N PRO A 115 -9.49 1.02 8.19
CA PRO A 115 -10.61 1.27 9.08
C PRO A 115 -11.47 0.01 9.21
N ILE A 116 -11.61 -0.50 10.44
CA ILE A 116 -12.40 -1.69 10.74
C ILE A 116 -13.05 -1.48 12.12
N SER A 117 -14.36 -1.32 12.13
CA SER A 117 -15.11 -0.99 13.35
C SER A 117 -15.33 -2.19 14.27
N GLN A 118 -15.51 -3.39 13.70
CA GLN A 118 -15.75 -4.62 14.47
C GLN A 118 -14.45 -5.17 15.06
N LEU A 119 -14.43 -5.42 16.37
CA LEU A 119 -13.24 -5.92 17.06
C LEU A 119 -12.82 -7.31 16.55
N GLU A 120 -13.76 -8.23 16.40
CA GLU A 120 -13.46 -9.59 15.92
C GLU A 120 -12.85 -9.58 14.51
N ALA A 121 -13.35 -8.70 13.63
CA ALA A 121 -12.77 -8.52 12.30
C ALA A 121 -11.36 -7.91 12.37
N ARG A 122 -11.11 -6.97 13.30
CA ARG A 122 -9.77 -6.40 13.53
C ARG A 122 -8.78 -7.48 13.94
N GLU A 123 -9.14 -8.32 14.90
CA GLU A 123 -8.27 -9.40 15.38
C GLU A 123 -7.92 -10.37 14.26
N LYS A 124 -8.93 -10.83 13.49
CA LYS A 124 -8.70 -11.73 12.34
C LYS A 124 -7.85 -11.11 11.24
N VAL A 125 -8.03 -9.82 10.96
CA VAL A 125 -7.20 -9.11 9.99
C VAL A 125 -5.77 -8.96 10.52
N ALA A 126 -5.59 -8.65 11.81
CA ALA A 126 -4.26 -8.55 12.41
C ALA A 126 -3.51 -9.90 12.32
N ASP A 127 -4.17 -11.01 12.66
CA ASP A 127 -3.62 -12.35 12.55
C ASP A 127 -3.23 -12.68 11.10
N ALA A 128 -4.12 -12.43 10.13
CA ALA A 128 -3.85 -12.69 8.72
C ALA A 128 -2.69 -11.85 8.17
N LEU A 129 -2.56 -10.59 8.61
CA LEU A 129 -1.43 -9.73 8.25
C LEU A 129 -0.14 -10.24 8.87
N HIS A 130 -0.18 -10.67 10.14
CA HIS A 130 0.99 -11.25 10.82
C HIS A 130 1.46 -12.52 10.11
N ASP A 131 0.55 -13.45 9.79
CA ASP A 131 0.87 -14.68 9.07
C ASP A 131 1.49 -14.38 7.69
N ALA A 132 0.99 -13.38 6.98
CA ALA A 132 1.55 -12.96 5.69
C ALA A 132 3.00 -12.44 5.83
N LEU A 133 3.30 -11.69 6.89
CA LEU A 133 4.65 -11.20 7.19
C LEU A 133 5.60 -12.33 7.58
N VAL A 134 5.17 -13.26 8.44
CA VAL A 134 5.95 -14.46 8.79
C VAL A 134 6.24 -15.30 7.54
N SER A 135 5.24 -15.48 6.67
CA SER A 135 5.43 -16.22 5.41
C SER A 135 6.37 -15.49 4.45
N TYR A 136 6.34 -14.15 4.42
CA TYR A 136 7.28 -13.32 3.66
C TYR A 136 8.72 -13.51 4.16
N GLU A 137 8.96 -13.45 5.47
CA GLU A 137 10.28 -13.67 6.08
C GLU A 137 10.84 -15.06 5.78
N ALA A 138 9.96 -16.06 5.67
CA ALA A 138 10.32 -17.42 5.25
C ALA A 138 10.54 -17.57 3.73
N GLY A 139 10.42 -16.50 2.94
CA GLY A 139 10.56 -16.50 1.49
C GLY A 139 9.39 -17.14 0.73
N LYS A 140 8.24 -17.28 1.38
CA LYS A 140 7.03 -17.93 0.85
C LYS A 140 5.83 -17.00 0.92
N PHE A 141 6.00 -15.74 0.53
CA PHE A 141 4.94 -14.74 0.66
C PHE A 141 3.61 -15.23 0.07
N VAL A 142 2.55 -15.14 0.87
CA VAL A 142 1.17 -15.42 0.48
C VAL A 142 0.34 -14.19 0.80
N GLN A 143 -0.44 -13.72 -0.18
CA GLN A 143 -1.34 -12.59 0.01
C GLN A 143 -2.47 -12.97 0.98
N PRO A 144 -2.72 -12.21 2.05
CA PRO A 144 -3.86 -12.47 2.92
C PRO A 144 -5.18 -12.14 2.22
N ASP A 145 -6.19 -12.99 2.40
CA ASP A 145 -7.54 -12.77 1.86
C ASP A 145 -8.36 -11.88 2.81
N LEU A 146 -7.99 -10.60 2.86
CA LEU A 146 -8.65 -9.61 3.72
C LEU A 146 -10.11 -9.40 3.33
N THR A 147 -10.43 -9.52 2.03
CA THR A 147 -11.79 -9.42 1.50
C THR A 147 -12.72 -10.42 2.18
N LYS A 148 -12.34 -11.69 2.21
CA LYS A 148 -13.14 -12.73 2.85
C LYS A 148 -13.37 -12.48 4.34
N ILE A 149 -12.36 -11.96 5.06
CA ILE A 149 -12.47 -11.63 6.48
C ILE A 149 -13.45 -10.47 6.68
N LEU A 150 -13.32 -9.41 5.88
CA LEU A 150 -14.15 -8.20 5.98
C LEU A 150 -15.58 -8.39 5.49
N PHE A 151 -15.87 -9.40 4.65
CA PHE A 151 -17.24 -9.70 4.21
C PHE A 151 -18.00 -10.66 5.14
N THR A 152 -17.32 -11.26 6.11
CA THR A 152 -17.94 -12.22 7.05
C THR A 152 -18.32 -11.58 8.40
N HIS A 153 -18.06 -10.27 8.58
CA HIS A 153 -18.29 -9.47 9.78
C HIS A 153 -18.75 -8.06 9.42
#